data_AF-A0A972C1I7-F1
#
_entry.id   AF-A0A972C1I7-F1
#
_cell.length_a   1.000
_cell.length_b   1.000
_cell.length_c   1.000
_cell.angle_alpha   90.00
_cell.angle_beta   90.00
_cell.angle_gamma   90.00
#
_symmetry.space_group_name_H-M   'P 1'
#
loop_
_entity.id
_entity.type
_entity.pdbx_description
1 polymer ?
#
loop_
_entity_poly.entity_id
_entity_poly.type
_entity_poly.pdbx_seq_one_letter_code
_entity_poly.pdbx_strand_id
1 'polypeptide(L)'
;MKRRLLITVALSLTVFLAGGSVLAADRSPSGHPAGCSSCHVPHDAQGEMLWPYAPSMETESGVQLSAGSALCYSCHDGTITPLGATFFEKDGSTHPIDVVPSSRVVIPSDFPLDPQGRITCASCHNPHRTAYYKYLRMPADNGELCVACHVNN
;
A
#
# COMPACT_ATOMS: atom_id res chain seq x y z
N MET A 1 -8.43 -59.12 59.95
CA MET A 1 -9.45 -58.08 59.65
C MET A 1 -8.87 -56.69 59.86
N LYS A 2 -8.43 -56.02 58.79
CA LYS A 2 -8.56 -54.57 58.55
C LYS A 2 -7.94 -54.28 57.18
N ARG A 3 -8.68 -53.51 56.42
CA ARG A 3 -8.70 -53.40 54.96
C ARG A 3 -8.10 -52.05 54.58
N ARG A 4 -7.48 -51.99 53.40
CA ARG A 4 -7.18 -50.79 52.57
C ARG A 4 -5.94 -49.99 52.97
N LEU A 5 -5.00 -49.85 52.03
CA LEU A 5 -4.94 -48.63 51.24
C LEU A 5 -4.20 -48.89 49.91
N LEU A 6 -4.91 -48.64 48.81
CA LEU A 6 -4.41 -48.66 47.44
C LEU A 6 -3.49 -47.46 47.25
N ILE A 7 -2.26 -47.68 46.82
CA ILE A 7 -1.40 -46.61 46.28
C ILE A 7 -1.02 -47.04 44.86
N THR A 8 -1.92 -46.78 43.92
CA THR A 8 -1.62 -46.77 42.49
C THR A 8 -1.10 -45.38 42.14
N VAL A 9 0.22 -45.18 42.20
CA VAL A 9 0.87 -44.06 41.52
C VAL A 9 1.18 -44.54 40.10
N ALA A 10 0.16 -44.47 39.24
CA ALA A 10 0.33 -44.66 37.80
C ALA A 10 0.62 -43.29 37.18
N LEU A 11 1.91 -43.09 36.99
CA LEU A 11 2.62 -42.18 36.10
C LEU A 11 1.80 -41.69 34.89
N SER A 12 1.55 -40.38 34.87
CA SER A 12 1.74 -39.45 33.76
C SER A 12 1.65 -40.01 32.32
N LEU A 13 0.53 -39.76 31.63
CA LEU A 13 0.56 -39.38 30.20
C LEU A 13 -0.79 -38.79 29.75
N THR A 14 -1.10 -37.57 30.19
CA THR A 14 -2.12 -36.76 29.50
C THR A 14 -1.56 -36.33 28.15
N VAL A 15 -2.00 -37.03 27.13
CA VAL A 15 -1.84 -36.73 25.71
C VAL A 15 -2.31 -35.30 25.42
N PHE A 16 -1.37 -34.37 25.23
CA PHE A 16 -1.62 -33.08 24.57
C PHE A 16 -1.34 -33.24 23.07
N LEU A 17 -2.20 -34.00 22.39
CA LEU A 17 -2.29 -33.99 20.92
C LEU A 17 -3.36 -32.97 20.49
N ALA A 18 -3.11 -31.71 20.80
CA ALA A 18 -3.75 -30.60 20.10
C ALA A 18 -2.64 -29.85 19.37
N GLY A 19 -2.13 -30.49 18.31
CA GLY A 19 -1.33 -29.80 17.31
C GLY A 19 -2.16 -28.62 16.81
N GLY A 20 -1.75 -27.42 17.20
CA GLY A 20 -2.37 -26.19 16.74
C GLY A 20 -2.38 -26.22 15.22
N SER A 21 -3.57 -26.31 14.64
CA SER A 21 -3.79 -25.84 13.29
C SER A 21 -3.63 -24.32 13.36
N VAL A 22 -2.37 -23.87 13.28
CA VAL A 22 -2.07 -22.54 12.77
C VAL A 22 -2.58 -22.62 11.35
N LEU A 23 -3.84 -22.22 11.14
CA LEU A 23 -4.34 -21.93 9.81
C LEU A 23 -3.32 -20.95 9.24
N ALA A 24 -2.57 -21.42 8.25
CA ALA A 24 -1.68 -20.58 7.50
C ALA A 24 -2.51 -19.37 7.07
N ALA A 25 -2.18 -18.20 7.61
CA ALA A 25 -2.68 -16.95 7.05
C ALA A 25 -2.32 -17.02 5.56
N ASP A 26 -3.34 -17.01 4.71
CA ASP A 26 -3.16 -17.00 3.27
C ASP A 26 -2.30 -15.79 2.94
N ARG A 27 -1.01 -16.04 2.67
CA ARG A 27 -0.07 -14.99 2.29
C ARG A 27 -0.26 -14.79 0.81
N SER A 28 -1.23 -13.96 0.48
CA SER A 28 -1.17 -13.21 -0.77
C SER A 28 -0.61 -11.82 -0.46
N PRO A 29 0.73 -11.60 -0.38
CA PRO A 29 1.28 -10.26 -0.33
C PRO A 29 1.37 -9.74 -1.76
N SER A 30 0.35 -9.04 -2.20
CA SER A 30 0.41 -8.25 -3.43
C SER A 30 0.13 -6.77 -3.08
N GLY A 31 0.96 -6.26 -2.17
CA GLY A 31 0.97 -4.90 -1.63
C GLY A 31 1.92 -4.83 -0.42
N HIS A 32 2.52 -3.66 -0.15
CA HIS A 32 3.61 -3.44 0.83
C HIS A 32 3.55 -4.37 2.07
N PRO A 33 4.64 -5.09 2.41
CA PRO A 33 4.62 -5.98 3.55
C PRO A 33 4.49 -5.19 4.87
N ALA A 34 3.39 -5.45 5.59
CA ALA A 34 3.19 -5.33 7.04
C ALA A 34 3.39 -3.95 7.74
N GLY A 35 2.28 -3.19 7.86
CA GLY A 35 2.08 -2.20 8.92
C GLY A 35 2.51 -0.76 8.60
N CYS A 36 2.15 0.18 9.48
CA CYS A 36 2.46 1.61 9.30
C CYS A 36 3.96 1.88 9.16
N SER A 37 4.79 1.03 9.80
CA SER A 37 6.26 1.13 9.82
C SER A 37 6.92 0.91 8.46
N SER A 38 6.20 0.36 7.48
CA SER A 38 6.74 0.14 6.14
C SER A 38 6.92 1.44 5.36
N CYS A 39 6.20 2.49 5.76
CA CYS A 39 6.31 3.82 5.16
C CYS A 39 6.64 4.92 6.18
N HIS A 40 6.27 4.73 7.46
CA HIS A 40 6.48 5.72 8.51
C HIS A 40 7.52 5.26 9.53
N VAL A 41 8.51 6.10 9.84
CA VAL A 41 9.51 5.83 10.88
C VAL A 41 9.16 6.65 12.13
N PRO A 42 8.87 6.03 13.27
CA PRO A 42 8.43 6.76 14.47
C PRO A 42 9.56 7.52 15.17
N HIS A 43 10.82 7.12 14.97
CA HIS A 43 12.00 7.79 15.52
C HIS A 43 12.93 8.21 14.36
N ASP A 44 13.51 9.41 14.46
CA ASP A 44 14.44 9.95 13.46
C ASP A 44 13.87 10.16 12.04
N ALA A 45 12.54 10.18 11.89
CA ALA A 45 11.92 10.56 10.63
C ALA A 45 12.16 12.03 10.27
N GLN A 46 12.05 12.31 8.98
CA GLN A 46 12.18 13.64 8.39
C GLN A 46 10.83 14.16 7.89
N GLY A 47 10.62 15.48 8.03
CA GLY A 47 9.39 16.15 7.60
C GLY A 47 8.15 15.83 8.45
N GLU A 48 6.99 16.27 7.99
CA GLU A 48 5.73 16.22 8.77
C GLU A 48 5.05 14.84 8.75
N MET A 49 5.40 13.97 7.80
CA MET A 49 4.72 12.68 7.59
C MET A 49 5.45 11.49 8.19
N LEU A 50 6.38 11.70 9.12
CA LEU A 50 7.21 10.63 9.69
C LEU A 50 7.89 9.79 8.60
N TRP A 51 8.30 10.39 7.48
CA TRP A 51 8.92 9.64 6.38
C TRP A 51 10.38 9.33 6.71
N PRO A 52 10.94 8.18 6.28
CA PRO A 52 12.30 7.78 6.63
C PRO A 52 13.39 8.81 6.29
N TYR A 53 13.23 9.53 5.18
CA TYR A 53 14.19 10.53 4.70
C TYR A 53 13.51 11.54 3.75
N ALA A 54 14.15 12.66 3.45
CA ALA A 54 13.64 13.57 2.42
C ALA A 54 13.84 12.93 1.03
N PRO A 55 12.78 12.68 0.23
CA PRO A 55 12.91 12.03 -1.07
C PRO A 55 13.59 12.94 -2.11
N SER A 56 14.18 12.33 -3.14
CA SER A 56 14.57 13.08 -4.35
C SER A 56 13.32 13.64 -5.02
N MET A 57 13.41 14.90 -5.44
CA MET A 57 12.33 15.57 -6.17
C MET A 57 12.44 15.35 -7.69
N GLU A 58 13.40 14.56 -8.14
CA GLU A 58 13.67 14.29 -9.55
C GLU A 58 13.94 12.79 -9.75
N THR A 59 13.42 12.22 -10.84
CA THR A 59 13.72 10.83 -11.24
C THR A 59 15.15 10.70 -11.76
N GLU A 60 15.67 9.47 -11.86
CA GLU A 60 16.98 9.20 -12.50
C GLU A 60 17.05 9.71 -13.96
N SER A 61 15.91 9.76 -14.65
CA SER A 61 15.79 10.27 -16.02
C SER A 61 15.61 11.79 -16.13
N GLY A 62 15.61 12.51 -15.00
CA GLY A 62 15.51 13.95 -14.95
C GLY A 62 14.09 14.53 -14.94
N VAL A 63 13.08 13.72 -14.57
CA VAL A 63 11.69 14.17 -14.49
C VAL A 63 11.42 14.75 -13.12
N GLN A 64 10.99 16.01 -13.08
CA GLN A 64 10.59 16.70 -11.85
C GLN A 64 9.29 16.11 -11.27
N LEU A 65 9.31 15.81 -9.97
CA LEU A 65 8.19 15.23 -9.23
C LEU A 65 7.52 16.27 -8.33
N SER A 66 6.22 16.08 -8.05
CA SER A 66 5.56 16.75 -6.92
C SER A 66 6.03 16.16 -5.59
N ALA A 67 5.81 16.87 -4.48
CA ALA A 67 6.19 16.37 -3.15
C ALA A 67 5.51 15.04 -2.81
N GLY A 68 4.25 14.85 -3.22
CA GLY A 68 3.53 13.59 -3.02
C GLY A 68 4.11 12.46 -3.85
N SER A 69 4.39 12.72 -5.13
CA SER A 69 4.96 11.72 -6.05
C SER A 69 6.39 11.34 -5.70
N ALA A 70 7.20 12.29 -5.21
CA ALA A 70 8.57 12.07 -4.72
C ALA A 70 8.63 11.05 -3.57
N LEU A 71 7.66 11.09 -2.64
CA LEU A 71 7.57 10.12 -1.55
C LEU A 71 7.32 8.70 -2.09
N CYS A 72 6.42 8.56 -3.06
CA CYS A 72 6.18 7.27 -3.69
C CYS A 72 7.42 6.78 -4.45
N TYR A 73 8.05 7.67 -5.21
CA TYR A 73 9.25 7.38 -6.00
C TYR A 73 10.43 6.95 -5.15
N SER A 74 10.53 7.38 -3.88
CA SER A 74 11.61 6.96 -2.97
C SER A 74 11.72 5.44 -2.78
N CYS A 75 10.68 4.69 -3.14
CA CYS A 75 10.72 3.23 -3.22
C CYS A 75 10.18 2.68 -4.56
N HIS A 76 9.30 3.41 -5.24
CA HIS A 76 8.79 3.06 -6.57
C HIS A 76 9.68 3.62 -7.70
N ASP A 77 10.98 3.65 -7.50
CA ASP A 77 11.98 4.07 -8.50
C ASP A 77 12.26 3.00 -9.58
N GLY A 78 11.63 1.83 -9.46
CA GLY A 78 11.85 0.67 -10.33
C GLY A 78 12.75 -0.40 -9.72
N THR A 79 13.40 -0.14 -8.58
CA THR A 79 14.31 -1.08 -7.91
C THR A 79 13.56 -2.09 -7.02
N ILE A 80 12.48 -1.65 -6.37
CA ILE A 80 11.67 -2.49 -5.47
C ILE A 80 10.60 -3.28 -6.24
N THR A 81 10.16 -2.78 -7.39
CA THR A 81 9.26 -3.52 -8.29
C THR A 81 9.45 -3.09 -9.74
N PRO A 82 9.51 -4.04 -10.70
CA PRO A 82 9.61 -3.71 -12.12
C PRO A 82 8.34 -3.01 -12.64
N LEU A 83 7.22 -3.09 -11.91
CA LEU A 83 5.99 -2.37 -12.25
C LEU A 83 6.17 -0.84 -12.16
N GLY A 84 7.07 -0.36 -11.30
CA GLY A 84 7.34 1.07 -11.12
C GLY A 84 8.12 1.73 -12.25
N ALA A 85 8.86 0.93 -13.04
CA ALA A 85 9.76 1.44 -14.07
C ALA A 85 9.04 2.25 -15.16
N THR A 86 7.78 1.92 -15.44
CA THR A 86 7.01 2.54 -16.54
C THR A 86 6.00 3.60 -16.08
N PHE A 87 5.78 3.80 -14.77
CA PHE A 87 4.79 4.77 -14.28
C PHE A 87 5.19 6.23 -14.50
N PHE A 88 6.49 6.48 -14.69
CA PHE A 88 7.06 7.79 -14.94
C PHE A 88 7.39 7.99 -16.43
N GLU A 89 7.09 7.00 -17.28
CA GLU A 89 7.29 7.11 -18.71
C GLU A 89 6.21 7.97 -19.37
N LYS A 90 6.66 8.80 -20.29
CA LYS A 90 6.00 10.02 -20.77
C LYS A 90 4.77 9.78 -21.65
N ASP A 91 4.33 8.53 -21.83
CA ASP A 91 3.17 8.22 -22.67
C ASP A 91 1.84 8.60 -21.98
N GLY A 92 1.85 8.77 -20.65
CA GLY A 92 0.82 9.43 -19.84
C GLY A 92 -0.59 8.83 -19.94
N SER A 93 -0.72 7.70 -20.62
CA SER A 93 -2.04 7.20 -21.08
C SER A 93 -2.77 6.44 -19.97
N THR A 94 -2.04 5.87 -19.02
CA THR A 94 -2.63 5.09 -17.91
C THR A 94 -2.18 5.52 -16.52
N HIS A 95 -1.10 6.31 -16.40
CA HIS A 95 -0.56 6.81 -15.13
C HIS A 95 -0.26 8.33 -15.22
N PRO A 96 -1.29 9.18 -15.37
CA PRO A 96 -1.10 10.63 -15.50
C PRO A 96 -0.80 11.27 -14.13
N ILE A 97 0.44 11.12 -13.64
CA ILE A 97 0.91 11.75 -12.40
C ILE A 97 1.62 13.07 -12.67
N ASP A 98 1.58 13.96 -11.69
CA ASP A 98 2.14 15.31 -11.72
C ASP A 98 1.64 16.18 -12.88
N VAL A 99 0.44 15.88 -13.38
CA VAL A 99 -0.26 16.67 -14.41
C VAL A 99 -1.41 17.46 -13.80
N VAL A 100 -1.62 18.68 -14.30
CA VAL A 100 -2.83 19.45 -13.98
C VAL A 100 -3.95 18.97 -14.91
N PRO A 101 -5.10 18.50 -14.38
CA PRO A 101 -6.25 18.13 -15.21
C PRO A 101 -6.70 19.26 -16.12
N SER A 102 -7.10 18.92 -17.35
CA SER A 102 -7.71 19.90 -18.23
C SER A 102 -9.09 20.33 -17.72
N SER A 103 -9.52 21.53 -18.08
CA SER A 103 -10.87 22.04 -17.75
C SER A 103 -12.03 21.23 -18.35
N ARG A 104 -11.76 20.25 -19.23
CA ARG A 104 -12.77 19.36 -19.82
C ARG A 104 -13.17 18.20 -18.92
N VAL A 105 -12.44 17.98 -17.84
CA VAL A 105 -12.60 16.86 -16.92
C VAL A 105 -12.97 17.41 -15.55
N VAL A 106 -13.97 16.82 -14.91
CA VAL A 106 -14.31 17.13 -13.51
C VAL A 106 -13.70 16.06 -12.64
N ILE A 107 -12.83 16.45 -11.70
CA ILE A 107 -12.25 15.53 -10.73
C ILE A 107 -13.21 15.37 -9.56
N PRO A 108 -13.72 14.16 -9.28
CA PRO A 108 -14.56 13.92 -8.12
C PRO A 108 -13.79 14.16 -6.82
N SER A 109 -14.48 14.59 -5.76
CA SER A 109 -13.86 14.95 -4.47
C SER A 109 -13.05 13.83 -3.81
N ASP A 110 -13.36 12.58 -4.13
CA ASP A 110 -12.68 11.40 -3.59
C ASP A 110 -11.27 11.20 -4.19
N PHE A 111 -10.95 11.90 -5.28
CA PHE A 111 -9.65 11.92 -5.95
C PHE A 111 -8.92 13.23 -5.61
N PRO A 112 -8.16 13.28 -4.50
CA PRO A 112 -7.54 14.51 -4.06
C PRO A 112 -6.47 14.98 -5.06
N LEU A 113 -6.46 16.27 -5.34
CA LEU A 113 -5.36 16.95 -6.02
C LEU A 113 -4.36 17.46 -5.00
N ASP A 114 -3.12 17.66 -5.42
CA ASP A 114 -2.15 18.37 -4.60
C ASP A 114 -2.47 19.88 -4.50
N PRO A 115 -1.76 20.66 -3.65
CA PRO A 115 -2.05 22.08 -3.50
C PRO A 115 -1.85 22.93 -4.77
N GLN A 116 -1.18 22.39 -5.79
CA GLN A 116 -1.03 23.03 -7.10
C GLN A 116 -2.08 22.56 -8.11
N GLY A 117 -3.04 21.73 -7.69
CA GLY A 117 -4.10 21.20 -8.53
C GLY A 117 -3.65 20.05 -9.44
N ARG A 118 -2.53 19.39 -9.15
CA ARG A 118 -2.06 18.24 -9.93
C ARG A 118 -2.67 16.94 -9.44
N ILE A 119 -2.91 16.04 -10.39
CA ILE A 119 -3.10 14.61 -10.11
C ILE A 119 -1.74 14.06 -9.67
N THR A 120 -1.73 13.28 -8.60
CA THR A 120 -0.54 12.60 -8.08
C THR A 120 -0.85 11.12 -7.88
N CYS A 121 0.13 10.33 -7.46
CA CYS A 121 -0.09 8.95 -7.05
C CYS A 121 -1.26 8.83 -6.05
N ALA A 122 -1.33 9.77 -5.09
CA ALA A 122 -2.33 9.77 -4.03
C ALA A 122 -3.76 10.09 -4.52
N SER A 123 -3.90 10.65 -5.72
CA SER A 123 -5.19 10.92 -6.33
C SER A 123 -5.92 9.61 -6.63
N CYS A 124 -5.22 8.59 -7.12
CA CYS A 124 -5.81 7.27 -7.44
C CYS A 124 -5.52 6.23 -6.36
N HIS A 125 -4.39 6.34 -5.66
CA HIS A 125 -3.97 5.42 -4.61
C HIS A 125 -4.16 6.02 -3.21
N ASN A 126 -4.76 5.27 -2.30
CA ASN A 126 -4.86 5.63 -0.89
C ASN A 126 -4.05 4.63 -0.04
N PRO A 127 -2.78 4.94 0.29
CA PRO A 127 -1.93 4.04 1.07
C PRO A 127 -2.37 3.89 2.53
N HIS A 128 -3.28 4.75 3.02
CA HIS A 128 -3.77 4.71 4.40
C HIS A 128 -5.06 3.93 4.56
N ARG A 129 -5.98 3.94 3.58
CA ARG A 129 -7.28 3.24 3.67
C ARG A 129 -7.85 2.89 2.30
N THR A 130 -7.91 1.60 2.00
CA THR A 130 -8.75 1.05 0.92
C THR A 130 -8.82 -0.47 0.99
N ALA A 131 -9.92 -1.03 0.48
CA ALA A 131 -10.11 -2.46 0.31
C ALA A 131 -9.64 -2.97 -1.07
N TYR A 132 -9.27 -2.05 -1.98
CA TYR A 132 -8.99 -2.38 -3.36
C TYR A 132 -7.51 -2.68 -3.61
N TYR A 133 -7.27 -3.55 -4.58
CA TYR A 133 -5.94 -3.98 -4.99
C TYR A 133 -5.00 -2.80 -5.28
N LYS A 134 -3.72 -2.93 -4.93
CA LYS A 134 -2.68 -1.88 -5.11
C LYS A 134 -3.03 -0.53 -4.50
N TYR A 135 -3.80 -0.51 -3.42
CA TYR A 135 -4.25 0.73 -2.78
C TYR A 135 -5.13 1.62 -3.64
N LEU A 136 -5.80 1.12 -4.67
CA LEU A 136 -6.71 1.97 -5.47
C LEU A 136 -7.85 2.53 -4.61
N ARG A 137 -8.37 3.71 -4.94
CA ARG A 137 -9.53 4.31 -4.24
C ARG A 137 -10.86 3.71 -4.64
N MET A 138 -10.91 3.10 -5.84
CA MET A 138 -12.06 2.38 -6.37
C MET A 138 -11.58 1.26 -7.30
N PRO A 139 -12.44 0.31 -7.71
CA PRO A 139 -12.08 -0.68 -8.71
C PRO A 139 -11.61 -0.03 -10.01
N ALA A 140 -10.63 -0.65 -10.66
CA ALA A 140 -10.18 -0.27 -12.00
C ALA A 140 -10.71 -1.23 -13.09
N ASP A 141 -11.51 -2.23 -12.70
CA ASP A 141 -12.10 -3.19 -13.61
C ASP A 141 -12.97 -2.48 -14.64
N ASN A 142 -12.93 -2.96 -15.89
CA ASN A 142 -13.71 -2.39 -17.01
C ASN A 142 -13.54 -0.88 -17.23
N GLY A 143 -12.47 -0.27 -16.72
CA GLY A 143 -12.20 1.16 -16.86
C GLY A 143 -13.02 2.06 -15.92
N GLU A 144 -13.63 1.52 -14.86
CA GLU A 144 -14.43 2.28 -13.88
C GLU A 144 -13.66 3.48 -13.31
N LEU A 145 -12.38 3.30 -12.98
CA LEU A 145 -11.51 4.37 -12.51
C LEU A 145 -11.32 5.49 -13.56
N CYS A 146 -11.24 5.15 -14.84
CA CYS A 146 -11.01 6.12 -15.91
C CYS A 146 -12.26 7.00 -16.11
N VAL A 147 -13.44 6.38 -16.14
CA VAL A 147 -14.72 7.06 -16.36
C VAL A 147 -15.21 7.82 -15.14
N ALA A 148 -14.58 7.65 -13.97
CA ALA A 148 -14.84 8.47 -12.79
C ALA A 148 -14.60 9.97 -13.08
N CYS A 149 -13.62 10.28 -13.92
CA CYS A 149 -13.30 11.64 -14.34
C CYS A 149 -13.70 11.89 -15.81
N HIS A 150 -13.53 10.91 -16.69
CA HIS A 150 -13.80 11.04 -18.13
C HIS A 150 -15.24 10.66 -18.51
N VAL A 151 -16.21 11.40 -17.96
CA VAL A 151 -17.66 11.08 -18.09
C VAL A 151 -18.27 11.37 -19.47
N ASN A 152 -17.63 12.19 -20.31
CA ASN A 152 -18.17 12.65 -21.60
C ASN A 152 -17.12 12.57 -22.73
N ASN A 153 -16.64 11.36 -23.04
CA ASN A 153 -15.60 11.18 -24.07
C ASN A 153 -16.08 11.55 -25.49
#